data_AF-A0A235G8P9-F1
#
_entry.id   AF-A0A235G8P9-F1
#
_cell.length_a   1.000
_cell.length_b   1.000
_cell.length_c   1.000
_cell.angle_alpha   90.00
_cell.angle_beta   90.00
_cell.angle_gamma   90.00
#
_symmetry.space_group_name_H-M   'P 1'
#
loop_
_entity.id
_entity.type
_entity.pdbx_description
1 polymer ?
#
loop_
_entity_poly.entity_id
_entity_poly.type
_entity_poly.pdbx_seq_one_letter_code
_entity_poly.pdbx_strand_id
1 'polypeptide(L)'
;MPDFGSDASSDARLARLEREIAELRAAKGLDENNNASVPEIFVSGSDRTDTQDLRKLLGSEKFEQIRAALEQYGLVDSTGTAFDESTRQSLRQTPTMLLSEPPRRVPLAFRLAGLSWKWWEAFTILMVFTAPIALWLFVPKSLPAAFIGLVVVLGFRRVRAVGIKTEVLRWGKVATVTQVDRVSTGTYFSGTTYSNVRLAQARGWVVERRWYSGPGSTTRVHYSLDGLDGELTVRGLPYTLGVILASVKDSSKALCVSDFPYDLEVDENGDWRSTIGTRLWIGIIATATVYAALVIGAAWTTSVLWLT
;
A
#
# COMPACT_ATOMS: atom_id res chain seq x y z
N MET A 1 22.24 -40.09 -14.31
CA MET A 1 22.32 -39.25 -15.52
C MET A 1 21.05 -39.48 -16.31
N PRO A 2 20.09 -38.54 -16.35
CA PRO A 2 18.96 -38.64 -17.25
C PRO A 2 19.33 -38.10 -18.63
N ASP A 3 18.84 -38.83 -19.62
CA ASP A 3 19.05 -38.70 -21.05
C ASP A 3 18.30 -37.46 -21.59
N PHE A 4 18.99 -36.57 -22.31
CA PHE A 4 18.40 -35.38 -22.92
C PHE A 4 17.67 -35.77 -24.20
N GLY A 5 16.42 -36.19 -24.03
CA GLY A 5 15.47 -36.46 -25.11
C GLY A 5 14.96 -35.17 -25.76
N SER A 6 15.46 -34.92 -26.97
CA SER A 6 14.75 -34.40 -28.15
C SER A 6 14.30 -32.93 -28.21
N ASP A 7 15.26 -32.04 -28.50
CA ASP A 7 15.01 -30.72 -29.11
C ASP A 7 14.20 -30.80 -30.43
N ALA A 8 14.19 -31.96 -31.10
CA ALA A 8 13.41 -32.22 -32.31
C ALA A 8 11.88 -32.06 -32.14
N SER A 9 11.37 -32.12 -30.91
CA SER A 9 9.95 -31.92 -30.57
C SER A 9 9.54 -30.44 -30.63
N SER A 10 10.46 -29.53 -30.29
CA SER A 10 10.22 -28.09 -30.19
C SER A 10 10.06 -27.45 -31.56
N ASP A 11 10.95 -27.79 -32.49
CA ASP A 11 10.96 -27.23 -33.84
C ASP A 11 9.75 -27.70 -34.66
N ALA A 12 9.32 -28.95 -34.47
CA ALA A 12 8.11 -29.47 -35.09
C ALA A 12 6.84 -28.75 -34.60
N ARG A 13 6.81 -28.31 -33.33
CA ARG A 13 5.70 -27.52 -32.76
C ARG A 13 5.70 -26.09 -33.29
N LEU A 14 6.87 -25.47 -33.42
CA LEU A 14 7.02 -24.13 -34.02
C LEU A 14 6.56 -24.10 -35.47
N ALA A 15 7.02 -25.06 -36.29
CA ALA A 15 6.61 -25.15 -37.69
C ALA A 15 5.10 -25.38 -37.87
N ARG A 16 4.46 -26.09 -36.92
CA ARG A 16 3.00 -26.28 -36.92
C ARG A 16 2.26 -24.99 -36.59
N LEU A 17 2.71 -24.24 -35.58
CA LEU A 17 2.10 -22.97 -35.18
C LEU A 17 2.24 -21.90 -36.28
N GLU A 18 3.38 -21.84 -36.96
CA GLU A 18 3.58 -20.89 -38.07
C GLU A 18 2.63 -21.17 -39.23
N ARG A 19 2.36 -22.45 -39.54
CA ARG A 19 1.34 -22.83 -40.53
C ARG A 19 -0.06 -22.42 -40.11
N GLU A 20 -0.41 -22.65 -38.86
CA GLU A 20 -1.75 -22.33 -38.33
C GLU A 20 -2.00 -20.81 -38.34
N ILE A 21 -0.97 -20.01 -38.01
CA ILE A 21 -1.03 -18.55 -38.10
C ILE A 21 -1.15 -18.07 -39.55
N ALA A 22 -0.43 -18.70 -40.48
CA ALA A 22 -0.52 -18.37 -41.91
C ALA A 22 -1.91 -18.69 -42.48
N GLU A 23 -2.49 -19.82 -42.11
CA GLU A 23 -3.87 -20.19 -42.47
C GLU A 23 -4.89 -19.22 -41.90
N LEU A 24 -4.75 -18.81 -40.64
CA LEU A 24 -5.63 -17.82 -40.01
C LEU A 24 -5.52 -16.44 -40.68
N ARG A 25 -4.32 -16.03 -41.14
CA ARG A 25 -4.18 -14.79 -41.91
C ARG A 25 -4.84 -14.88 -43.28
N ALA A 26 -4.70 -16.00 -43.97
CA ALA A 26 -5.33 -16.22 -45.27
C ALA A 26 -6.87 -16.29 -45.15
N ALA A 27 -7.39 -16.99 -44.14
CA ALA A 27 -8.82 -17.11 -43.89
C ALA A 27 -9.47 -15.77 -43.49
N LYS A 28 -8.70 -14.86 -42.87
CA LYS A 28 -9.22 -13.58 -42.39
C LYS A 28 -9.28 -12.49 -43.47
N GLY A 29 -8.83 -12.77 -44.70
CA GLY A 29 -8.97 -11.83 -45.83
C GLY A 29 -8.46 -10.42 -45.49
N LEU A 30 -7.37 -10.33 -44.72
CA LEU A 30 -6.75 -9.06 -44.38
C LEU A 30 -5.88 -8.63 -45.57
N ASP A 31 -6.54 -8.03 -46.56
CA ASP A 31 -5.86 -7.21 -47.56
C ASP A 31 -5.08 -6.12 -46.81
N GLU A 32 -3.75 -6.16 -46.94
CA GLU A 32 -2.78 -5.25 -46.32
C GLU A 32 -2.92 -3.77 -46.76
N ASN A 33 -3.95 -3.43 -47.55
CA ASN A 33 -4.07 -2.15 -48.24
C ASN A 33 -5.25 -1.27 -47.83
N ASN A 34 -6.03 -1.63 -46.81
CA ASN A 34 -7.08 -0.75 -46.30
C ASN A 34 -6.65 -0.03 -45.02
N ASN A 35 -6.03 1.14 -45.24
CA ASN A 35 -5.81 2.21 -44.28
C ASN A 35 -7.14 2.88 -43.90
N ALA A 36 -8.08 2.10 -43.37
CA ALA A 36 -9.34 2.57 -42.83
C ALA A 36 -9.22 2.61 -41.31
N SER A 37 -9.06 3.82 -40.80
CA SER A 37 -9.35 4.27 -39.43
C SER A 37 -10.05 3.22 -38.56
N VAL A 38 -9.28 2.54 -37.73
CA VAL A 38 -9.80 1.77 -36.60
C VAL A 38 -10.52 2.77 -35.68
N PRO A 39 -11.82 2.64 -35.41
CA PRO A 39 -12.47 3.46 -34.41
C PRO A 39 -11.84 3.08 -33.06
N GLU A 40 -11.09 4.01 -32.51
CA GLU A 40 -10.55 3.94 -31.16
C GLU A 40 -11.75 4.01 -30.19
N ILE A 41 -12.28 2.84 -29.83
CA ILE A 41 -13.31 2.75 -28.79
C ILE A 41 -12.59 3.02 -27.47
N PHE A 42 -12.59 4.30 -27.09
CA PHE A 42 -12.21 4.77 -25.77
C PHE A 42 -13.23 4.23 -24.76
N VAL A 43 -12.96 3.07 -24.18
CA VAL A 43 -13.71 2.56 -23.03
C VAL A 43 -13.25 3.36 -21.82
N SER A 44 -13.90 4.50 -21.61
CA SER A 44 -13.79 5.29 -20.38
C SER A 44 -14.40 4.47 -19.24
N GLY A 45 -13.54 3.88 -18.42
CA GLY A 45 -13.92 3.09 -17.25
C GLY A 45 -14.47 3.98 -16.12
N SER A 46 -15.69 4.46 -16.26
CA SER A 46 -16.46 4.95 -15.10
C SER A 46 -17.98 4.90 -15.27
N ASP A 47 -18.52 4.60 -16.45
CA ASP A 47 -19.95 4.47 -16.60
C ASP A 47 -20.38 3.00 -16.60
N ARG A 48 -21.29 2.70 -15.68
CA ARG A 48 -21.98 1.42 -15.52
C ARG A 48 -22.77 1.19 -16.81
N THR A 49 -22.11 0.62 -17.82
CA THR A 49 -22.75 0.32 -19.10
C THR A 49 -23.85 -0.68 -18.81
N ASP A 50 -25.08 -0.17 -18.83
CA ASP A 50 -26.26 -0.94 -18.56
C ASP A 50 -26.24 -2.13 -19.53
N THR A 51 -26.33 -3.35 -19.01
CA THR A 51 -26.20 -4.58 -19.81
C THR A 51 -27.24 -4.62 -20.94
N GLN A 52 -28.28 -3.79 -20.85
CA GLN A 52 -29.26 -3.51 -21.88
C GLN A 52 -28.69 -2.88 -23.16
N ASP A 53 -27.70 -1.98 -23.06
CA ASP A 53 -27.11 -1.31 -24.23
C ASP A 53 -26.18 -2.24 -25.01
N LEU A 54 -25.43 -3.09 -24.30
CA LEU A 54 -24.64 -4.14 -24.94
C LEU A 54 -25.53 -5.16 -25.66
N ARG A 55 -26.69 -5.50 -25.08
CA ARG A 55 -27.65 -6.43 -25.69
C ARG A 55 -28.26 -5.86 -26.99
N LYS A 56 -28.48 -4.55 -27.05
CA LYS A 56 -28.95 -3.87 -28.27
C LYS A 56 -27.86 -3.80 -29.35
N LEU A 57 -26.61 -3.57 -28.97
CA LEU A 57 -25.50 -3.41 -29.92
C LEU A 57 -25.02 -4.74 -30.52
N LEU A 58 -24.97 -5.80 -29.72
CA LEU A 58 -24.41 -7.10 -30.14
C LEU A 58 -25.45 -8.04 -30.76
N GLY A 59 -26.74 -7.76 -30.54
CA GLY A 59 -27.82 -8.70 -30.83
C GLY A 59 -27.89 -9.83 -29.81
N SER A 60 -29.09 -10.35 -29.56
CA SER A 60 -29.34 -11.33 -28.50
C SER A 60 -28.52 -12.60 -28.66
N GLU A 61 -28.28 -13.04 -29.89
CA GLU A 61 -27.61 -14.32 -30.17
C GLU A 61 -26.10 -14.28 -29.88
N LYS A 62 -25.41 -13.20 -30.28
CA LYS A 62 -23.98 -13.03 -29.98
C LYS A 62 -23.74 -12.74 -28.50
N PHE A 63 -24.68 -12.05 -27.85
CA PHE A 63 -24.61 -11.81 -26.42
C PHE A 63 -24.65 -13.13 -25.63
N GLU A 64 -25.54 -14.06 -25.99
CA GLU A 64 -25.58 -15.38 -25.37
C GLU A 64 -24.33 -16.23 -25.68
N GLN A 65 -23.77 -16.16 -26.90
CA GLN A 65 -22.50 -16.83 -27.20
C GLN A 65 -21.33 -16.30 -26.37
N ILE A 66 -21.21 -14.98 -26.22
CA ILE A 66 -20.15 -14.36 -25.41
C ILE A 66 -20.35 -14.70 -23.93
N ARG A 67 -21.59 -14.68 -23.46
CA ARG A 67 -21.94 -15.10 -22.09
C ARG A 67 -21.57 -16.56 -21.85
N ALA A 68 -21.96 -17.47 -22.73
CA ALA A 68 -21.65 -18.90 -22.62
C ALA A 68 -20.13 -19.16 -22.68
N ALA A 69 -19.40 -18.44 -23.54
CA ALA A 69 -17.94 -18.52 -23.57
C ALA A 69 -17.32 -18.02 -22.26
N LEU A 70 -17.77 -16.88 -21.73
CA LEU A 70 -17.29 -16.35 -20.46
C LEU A 70 -17.67 -17.25 -19.27
N GLU A 71 -18.83 -17.92 -19.30
CA GLU A 71 -19.24 -18.93 -18.30
C GLU A 71 -18.31 -20.16 -18.37
N GLN A 72 -17.99 -20.63 -19.56
CA GLN A 72 -17.05 -21.75 -19.77
C GLN A 72 -15.64 -21.44 -19.25
N TYR A 73 -15.22 -20.17 -19.28
CA TYR A 73 -13.94 -19.72 -18.71
C TYR A 73 -14.03 -19.30 -17.23
N GLY A 74 -15.19 -19.43 -16.58
CA GLY A 74 -15.37 -19.07 -15.17
C GLY A 74 -15.30 -17.56 -14.88
N LEU A 75 -15.44 -16.71 -15.90
CA LEU A 75 -15.40 -15.25 -15.75
C LEU A 75 -16.76 -14.62 -15.36
N VAL A 76 -17.88 -15.32 -15.57
CA VAL A 76 -19.24 -14.78 -15.32
C VAL A 76 -19.68 -14.85 -13.86
N ASP A 77 -19.02 -15.66 -13.02
CA ASP A 77 -19.39 -15.79 -11.60
C ASP A 77 -18.94 -14.62 -10.70
N SER A 78 -18.29 -13.58 -11.25
CA SER A 78 -17.74 -12.48 -10.43
C SER A 78 -18.39 -11.10 -10.62
N THR A 79 -19.29 -10.91 -11.58
CA THR A 79 -19.80 -9.56 -11.94
C THR A 79 -21.28 -9.32 -11.63
N GLY A 80 -22.02 -10.30 -11.10
CA GLY A 80 -23.48 -10.23 -11.01
C GLY A 80 -24.07 -9.89 -9.65
N THR A 81 -23.89 -10.73 -8.63
CA THR A 81 -24.78 -10.70 -7.45
C THR A 81 -24.15 -11.11 -6.11
N ALA A 82 -22.99 -11.78 -6.08
CA ALA A 82 -22.37 -12.21 -4.82
C ALA A 82 -21.48 -11.14 -4.14
N PHE A 83 -20.94 -10.19 -4.91
CA PHE A 83 -20.14 -9.09 -4.36
C PHE A 83 -20.95 -7.84 -4.03
N ASP A 84 -22.20 -7.74 -4.46
CA ASP A 84 -22.97 -6.50 -4.32
C ASP A 84 -23.75 -6.44 -3.00
N GLU A 85 -24.21 -7.56 -2.44
CA GLU A 85 -24.95 -7.53 -1.16
C GLU A 85 -24.05 -7.38 0.07
N SER A 86 -22.91 -8.08 0.12
CA SER A 86 -21.94 -7.91 1.21
C SER A 86 -21.23 -6.55 1.15
N THR A 87 -20.98 -6.02 -0.06
CA THR A 87 -20.43 -4.66 -0.23
C THR A 87 -21.48 -3.59 0.08
N ARG A 88 -22.75 -3.77 -0.32
CA ARG A 88 -23.84 -2.83 0.04
C ARG A 88 -24.19 -2.89 1.53
N GLN A 89 -24.14 -4.07 2.18
CA GLN A 89 -24.32 -4.18 3.63
C GLN A 89 -23.11 -3.62 4.40
N SER A 90 -21.88 -3.86 3.92
CA SER A 90 -20.68 -3.25 4.51
C SER A 90 -20.62 -1.72 4.32
N LEU A 91 -21.24 -1.18 3.26
CA LEU A 91 -21.40 0.26 3.07
C LEU A 91 -22.50 0.88 3.94
N ARG A 92 -23.45 0.08 4.46
CA ARG A 92 -24.59 0.56 5.27
C ARG A 92 -24.35 0.61 6.78
N GLN A 93 -23.26 0.03 7.26
CA GLN A 93 -22.92 0.04 8.69
C GLN A 93 -21.48 0.46 8.91
N THR A 94 -21.03 1.56 8.31
CA THR A 94 -19.84 2.21 8.87
C THR A 94 -20.34 2.89 10.15
N PRO A 95 -20.01 2.39 11.35
CA PRO A 95 -20.39 3.09 12.57
C PRO A 95 -19.79 4.48 12.44
N THR A 96 -20.64 5.51 12.44
CA THR A 96 -20.16 6.88 12.50
C THR A 96 -19.57 7.04 13.89
N MET A 97 -18.30 6.65 14.06
CA MET A 97 -17.54 6.99 15.26
C MET A 97 -17.50 8.52 15.32
N LEU A 98 -18.31 9.07 16.22
CA LEU A 98 -18.32 10.49 16.52
C LEU A 98 -17.09 10.77 17.36
N LEU A 99 -16.15 11.51 16.81
CA LEU A 99 -14.98 11.96 17.55
C LEU A 99 -15.34 13.18 18.40
N SER A 100 -14.83 13.24 19.62
CA SER A 100 -14.94 14.43 20.46
C SER A 100 -14.21 15.60 19.80
N GLU A 101 -14.63 16.83 20.12
CA GLU A 101 -14.01 18.02 19.57
C GLU A 101 -12.52 18.12 19.97
N PRO A 102 -11.63 18.54 19.06
CA PRO A 102 -10.22 18.73 19.40
C PRO A 102 -10.05 19.92 20.37
N PRO A 103 -9.05 19.91 21.28
CA PRO A 103 -7.98 18.92 21.44
C PRO A 103 -8.35 17.71 22.29
N ARG A 104 -8.06 16.51 21.80
CA ARG A 104 -8.26 15.24 22.50
C ARG A 104 -7.02 14.77 23.25
N ARG A 105 -7.24 14.01 24.34
CA ARG A 105 -6.13 13.34 25.04
C ARG A 105 -5.64 12.16 24.20
N VAL A 106 -4.34 12.11 23.97
CA VAL A 106 -3.71 10.98 23.26
C VAL A 106 -3.07 10.07 24.31
N PRO A 107 -3.54 8.81 24.47
CA PRO A 107 -2.94 7.86 25.38
C PRO A 107 -1.44 7.69 25.13
N LEU A 108 -0.65 7.55 26.19
CA LEU A 108 0.80 7.33 26.09
C LEU A 108 1.12 6.10 25.24
N ALA A 109 0.28 5.08 25.32
CA ALA A 109 0.39 3.87 24.52
C ALA A 109 0.48 4.19 23.01
N PHE A 110 -0.37 5.09 22.49
CA PHE A 110 -0.36 5.49 21.08
C PHE A 110 0.85 6.32 20.67
N ARG A 111 1.40 7.11 21.61
CA ARG A 111 2.65 7.86 21.41
C ARG A 111 3.83 6.88 21.30
N LEU A 112 3.88 5.90 22.20
CA LEU A 112 4.90 4.86 22.22
C LEU A 112 4.79 3.90 21.04
N ALA A 113 3.58 3.64 20.55
CA ALA A 113 3.36 2.82 19.38
C ALA A 113 4.02 3.35 18.10
N GLY A 114 4.34 4.64 18.04
CA GLY A 114 5.17 5.19 16.96
C GLY A 114 6.63 4.66 16.98
N LEU A 115 7.08 4.04 18.08
CA LEU A 115 8.34 3.30 18.20
C LEU A 115 8.24 1.84 17.75
N SER A 116 7.15 1.40 17.12
CA SER A 116 7.01 0.03 16.64
C SER A 116 8.19 -0.41 15.75
N TRP A 117 8.65 -1.65 15.89
CA TRP A 117 9.75 -2.19 15.10
C TRP A 117 9.56 -1.99 13.59
N LYS A 118 10.60 -1.46 12.93
CA LYS A 118 10.65 -1.32 11.46
C LYS A 118 11.84 -2.09 10.93
N TRP A 119 11.57 -3.10 10.12
CA TRP A 119 12.61 -3.94 9.52
C TRP A 119 13.64 -3.12 8.73
N TRP A 120 13.20 -2.09 8.00
CA TRP A 120 14.10 -1.19 7.28
C TRP A 120 15.08 -0.45 8.18
N GLU A 121 14.70 -0.04 9.40
CA GLU A 121 15.63 0.60 10.34
C GLU A 121 16.69 -0.40 10.81
N ALA A 122 16.29 -1.63 11.11
CA ALA A 122 17.22 -2.70 11.48
C ALA A 122 18.20 -3.02 10.35
N PHE A 123 17.71 -3.05 9.11
CA PHE A 123 18.55 -3.22 7.91
C PHE A 123 19.52 -2.05 7.71
N THR A 124 19.08 -0.80 7.90
CA THR A 124 19.97 0.36 7.84
C THR A 124 21.06 0.29 8.90
N ILE A 125 20.71 -0.05 10.15
CA ILE A 125 21.70 -0.24 11.23
C ILE A 125 22.69 -1.32 10.82
N LEU A 126 22.22 -2.49 10.39
CA LEU A 126 23.07 -3.59 9.95
C LEU A 126 24.05 -3.13 8.86
N MET A 127 23.55 -2.49 7.80
CA MET A 127 24.39 -2.02 6.68
C MET A 127 25.43 -0.99 7.11
N VAL A 128 25.07 -0.07 8.01
CA VAL A 128 26.02 0.93 8.54
C VAL A 128 27.13 0.28 9.36
N PHE A 129 26.87 -0.87 10.00
CA PHE A 129 27.90 -1.61 10.74
C PHE A 129 28.71 -2.59 9.89
N THR A 130 28.10 -3.21 8.87
CA THR A 130 28.77 -4.22 8.06
C THR A 130 29.58 -3.62 6.91
N ALA A 131 29.05 -2.61 6.22
CA ALA A 131 29.71 -2.05 5.04
C ALA A 131 31.08 -1.40 5.34
N PRO A 132 31.28 -0.60 6.41
CA PRO A 132 32.56 0.05 6.68
C PRO A 132 33.50 -0.78 7.57
N ILE A 133 33.26 -2.09 7.75
CA ILE A 133 34.05 -2.90 8.70
C ILE A 133 35.55 -2.87 8.36
N ALA A 134 35.91 -2.93 7.06
CA ALA A 134 37.30 -2.81 6.61
C ALA A 134 37.88 -1.43 6.92
N LEU A 135 37.11 -0.36 6.72
CA LEU A 135 37.53 1.01 7.07
C LEU A 135 37.83 1.12 8.57
N TRP A 136 37.02 0.50 9.43
CA TRP A 136 37.23 0.55 10.87
C TRP A 136 38.44 -0.24 11.36
N LEU A 137 38.89 -1.25 10.60
CA LEU A 137 40.16 -1.92 10.87
C LEU A 137 41.36 -0.99 10.62
N PHE A 138 41.28 -0.11 9.63
CA PHE A 138 42.37 0.83 9.30
C PHE A 138 42.24 2.18 10.02
N VAL A 139 41.02 2.63 10.31
CA VAL A 139 40.72 3.94 10.90
C VAL A 139 39.66 3.79 12.01
N PRO A 140 40.03 3.24 13.18
CA PRO A 140 39.08 3.02 14.29
C PRO A 140 38.40 4.30 14.77
N LYS A 141 39.10 5.45 14.68
CA LYS A 141 38.59 6.76 15.11
C LYS A 141 37.33 7.23 14.36
N SER A 142 36.94 6.59 13.26
CA SER A 142 35.71 6.92 12.53
C SER A 142 34.46 6.23 13.10
N LEU A 143 34.61 5.22 13.96
CA LEU A 143 33.51 4.42 14.50
C LEU A 143 32.51 5.22 15.38
N PRO A 144 32.93 6.15 16.27
CA PRO A 144 31.99 6.98 17.04
C PRO A 144 31.07 7.83 16.15
N ALA A 145 31.59 8.34 15.01
CA ALA A 145 30.81 9.14 14.08
C ALA A 145 29.64 8.36 13.48
N ALA A 146 29.81 7.05 13.20
CA ALA A 146 28.74 6.21 12.68
C ALA A 146 27.61 6.01 13.70
N PHE A 147 27.95 5.76 14.97
CA PHE A 147 26.96 5.66 16.04
C PHE A 147 26.18 6.96 16.23
N ILE A 148 26.88 8.10 16.32
CA ILE A 148 26.25 9.42 16.48
C ILE A 148 25.34 9.72 15.28
N GLY A 149 25.84 9.50 14.07
CA GLY A 149 25.07 9.70 12.84
C GLY A 149 23.79 8.87 12.81
N LEU A 150 23.87 7.58 13.18
CA LEU A 150 22.69 6.71 13.30
C LEU A 150 21.68 7.23 14.32
N VAL A 151 22.13 7.57 15.53
CA VAL A 151 21.24 8.07 16.60
C VAL A 151 20.54 9.36 16.15
N VAL A 152 21.27 10.30 15.56
CA VAL A 152 20.72 11.59 15.11
C VAL A 152 19.73 11.37 13.96
N VAL A 153 20.12 10.67 12.90
CA VAL A 153 19.28 10.52 11.70
C VAL A 153 18.04 9.68 12.00
N LEU A 154 18.20 8.52 12.63
CA LEU A 154 17.07 7.65 12.94
C LEU A 154 16.18 8.26 14.02
N GLY A 155 16.78 8.81 15.08
CA GLY A 155 16.07 9.50 16.17
C GLY A 155 15.23 10.67 15.66
N PHE A 156 15.82 11.55 14.83
CA PHE A 156 15.10 12.69 14.26
C PHE A 156 13.91 12.26 13.38
N ARG A 157 14.14 11.29 12.47
CA ARG A 157 13.06 10.74 11.63
C ARG A 157 11.94 10.12 12.47
N ARG A 158 12.31 9.42 13.56
CA ARG A 158 11.37 8.80 14.49
C ARG A 158 10.52 9.84 15.21
N VAL A 159 11.16 10.83 15.83
CA VAL A 159 10.50 11.91 16.58
C VAL A 159 9.56 12.69 15.67
N ARG A 160 9.98 13.01 14.44
CA ARG A 160 9.11 13.66 13.46
C ARG A 160 7.87 12.82 13.12
N ALA A 161 8.06 11.53 12.85
CA ALA A 161 6.95 10.63 12.52
C ALA A 161 5.97 10.46 13.69
N VAL A 162 6.47 10.32 14.92
CA VAL A 162 5.65 10.25 16.15
C VAL A 162 4.91 11.57 16.39
N GLY A 163 5.58 12.69 16.15
CA GLY A 163 5.02 14.03 16.28
C GLY A 163 3.81 14.24 15.38
N ILE A 164 3.94 13.95 14.08
CA ILE A 164 2.84 14.06 13.12
C ILE A 164 1.65 13.18 13.53
N LYS A 165 1.89 11.91 13.90
CA LYS A 165 0.84 10.99 14.36
C LYS A 165 0.14 11.48 15.62
N THR A 166 0.91 11.93 16.61
CA THR A 166 0.36 12.45 17.87
C THR A 166 -0.45 13.71 17.64
N GLU A 167 0.01 14.59 16.74
CA GLU A 167 -0.69 15.83 16.39
C GLU A 167 -2.01 15.54 15.69
N VAL A 168 -2.02 14.63 14.71
CA VAL A 168 -3.25 14.19 14.03
C VAL A 168 -4.20 13.49 15.01
N LEU A 169 -3.73 12.68 15.95
CA LEU A 169 -4.62 12.08 16.95
C LEU A 169 -5.21 13.13 17.90
N ARG A 170 -4.40 14.10 18.33
CA ARG A 170 -4.81 15.15 19.27
C ARG A 170 -5.75 16.18 18.65
N TRP A 171 -5.48 16.61 17.43
CA TRP A 171 -6.16 17.73 16.77
C TRP A 171 -6.95 17.33 15.53
N GLY A 172 -6.96 16.05 15.18
CA GLY A 172 -7.57 15.55 13.95
C GLY A 172 -9.08 15.69 13.95
N LYS A 173 -9.65 15.97 12.80
CA LYS A 173 -11.06 15.75 12.51
C LYS A 173 -11.17 14.85 11.29
N VAL A 174 -12.33 14.19 11.15
CA VAL A 174 -12.64 13.41 9.96
C VAL A 174 -12.79 14.39 8.80
N ALA A 175 -11.91 14.27 7.81
CA ALA A 175 -11.98 15.09 6.61
C ALA A 175 -12.94 14.46 5.58
N THR A 176 -13.67 15.29 4.85
CA THR A 176 -14.52 14.84 3.77
C THR A 176 -13.66 14.61 2.54
N VAL A 177 -13.69 13.40 2.01
CA VAL A 177 -12.93 13.06 0.81
C VAL A 177 -13.65 13.62 -0.41
N THR A 178 -12.97 14.48 -1.16
CA THR A 178 -13.54 15.17 -2.33
C THR A 178 -13.19 14.44 -3.62
N GLN A 179 -11.96 13.97 -3.75
CA GLN A 179 -11.48 13.29 -4.96
C GLN A 179 -10.41 12.25 -4.63
N VAL A 180 -10.37 11.17 -5.39
CA VAL A 180 -9.41 10.06 -5.23
C VAL A 180 -8.75 9.78 -6.58
N ASP A 181 -7.49 10.17 -6.71
CA ASP A 181 -6.70 9.98 -7.92
C ASP A 181 -5.70 8.85 -7.75
N ARG A 182 -5.74 7.89 -8.67
CA ARG A 182 -4.76 6.81 -8.69
C ARG A 182 -3.50 7.28 -9.43
N VAL A 183 -2.49 7.72 -8.69
CA VAL A 183 -1.24 8.26 -9.25
C VAL A 183 -0.43 7.19 -9.95
N SER A 184 -0.26 6.03 -9.32
CA SER A 184 0.49 4.93 -9.90
C SER A 184 0.03 3.57 -9.41
N THR A 185 0.19 2.60 -10.29
CA THR A 185 0.00 1.19 -9.98
C THR A 185 1.29 0.51 -10.38
N GLY A 186 1.92 -0.18 -9.43
CA GLY A 186 2.99 -1.11 -9.76
C GLY A 186 2.46 -2.15 -10.74
N THR A 187 3.28 -2.55 -11.68
CA THR A 187 3.09 -3.79 -12.42
C THR A 187 4.11 -4.80 -11.89
N TYR A 188 3.96 -6.07 -12.23
CA TYR A 188 5.00 -7.06 -11.90
C TYR A 188 6.37 -6.70 -12.51
N PHE A 189 6.39 -5.85 -13.53
CA PHE A 189 7.58 -5.46 -14.29
C PHE A 189 8.06 -4.03 -14.00
N SER A 190 7.30 -3.22 -13.25
CA SER A 190 7.67 -1.83 -12.92
C SER A 190 7.01 -1.35 -11.62
N GLY A 191 7.72 -0.55 -10.83
CA GLY A 191 7.20 -0.01 -9.57
C GLY A 191 7.46 -0.92 -8.37
N THR A 192 6.66 -0.75 -7.31
CA THR A 192 6.84 -1.49 -6.05
C THR A 192 5.96 -2.74 -6.05
N THR A 193 6.59 -3.91 -6.05
CA THR A 193 5.91 -5.20 -5.85
C THR A 193 6.19 -5.69 -4.44
N TYR A 194 5.13 -6.07 -3.73
CA TYR A 194 5.22 -6.67 -2.41
C TYR A 194 5.26 -8.19 -2.55
N SER A 195 6.08 -8.85 -1.73
CA SER A 195 6.13 -10.30 -1.61
C SER A 195 6.02 -10.68 -0.15
N ASN A 196 4.94 -11.37 0.21
CA ASN A 196 4.63 -11.79 1.58
C ASN A 196 4.79 -10.65 2.60
N VAL A 197 4.19 -9.49 2.30
CA VAL A 197 4.19 -8.35 3.20
C VAL A 197 2.80 -8.18 3.81
N ARG A 198 2.73 -7.91 5.11
CA ARG A 198 1.46 -7.58 5.76
C ARG A 198 1.11 -6.12 5.48
N LEU A 199 0.09 -5.89 4.66
CA LEU A 199 -0.37 -4.55 4.29
C LEU A 199 -1.69 -4.21 4.98
N ALA A 200 -1.87 -2.94 5.30
CA ALA A 200 -3.11 -2.40 5.86
C ALA A 200 -4.00 -1.85 4.75
N GLN A 201 -5.30 -2.13 4.82
CA GLN A 201 -6.33 -1.55 3.97
C GLN A 201 -7.46 -1.04 4.86
N ALA A 202 -7.75 0.26 4.77
CA ALA A 202 -8.84 0.87 5.51
C ALA A 202 -10.15 0.81 4.72
N ARG A 203 -11.24 0.54 5.43
CA ARG A 203 -12.64 0.64 4.98
C ARG A 203 -13.42 1.36 6.07
N GLY A 204 -13.67 2.64 5.87
CA GLY A 204 -14.13 3.53 6.93
C GLY A 204 -13.10 3.59 8.07
N TRP A 205 -13.56 3.29 9.29
CA TRP A 205 -12.74 3.20 10.50
C TRP A 205 -12.04 1.86 10.68
N VAL A 206 -12.52 0.80 10.00
CA VAL A 206 -11.99 -0.54 10.16
C VAL A 206 -10.75 -0.71 9.28
N VAL A 207 -9.65 -1.17 9.88
CA VAL A 207 -8.39 -1.42 9.17
C VAL A 207 -8.14 -2.92 9.13
N GLU A 208 -8.19 -3.51 7.94
CA GLU A 208 -7.84 -4.90 7.72
C GLU A 208 -6.35 -5.03 7.43
N ARG A 209 -5.64 -5.92 8.15
CA ARG A 209 -4.19 -6.18 7.93
C ARG A 209 -3.96 -7.61 7.51
N ARG A 210 -3.79 -7.83 6.19
CA ARG A 210 -3.62 -9.15 5.57
C ARG A 210 -2.26 -9.32 4.92
N TRP A 211 -1.80 -10.57 4.79
CA TRP A 211 -0.64 -10.89 3.98
C TRP A 211 -0.98 -10.64 2.51
N TYR A 212 -0.10 -9.94 1.81
CA TYR A 212 -0.28 -9.57 0.43
C TYR A 212 1.00 -9.80 -0.36
N SER A 213 0.83 -10.36 -1.55
CA SER A 213 1.85 -10.53 -2.57
C SER A 213 1.26 -10.02 -3.88
N GLY A 214 1.92 -9.04 -4.49
CA GLY A 214 1.42 -8.38 -5.68
C GLY A 214 1.87 -6.93 -5.80
N PRO A 215 1.44 -6.23 -6.86
CA PRO A 215 1.80 -4.85 -7.10
C PRO A 215 1.21 -3.91 -6.06
N GLY A 216 2.00 -2.94 -5.62
CA GLY A 216 1.54 -1.82 -4.80
C GLY A 216 0.86 -0.74 -5.64
N SER A 217 -0.02 0.04 -5.01
CA SER A 217 -0.59 1.25 -5.59
C SER A 217 -0.24 2.49 -4.78
N THR A 218 -0.14 3.62 -5.46
CA THR A 218 -0.09 4.95 -4.85
C THR A 218 -1.35 5.71 -5.24
N THR A 219 -2.12 6.12 -4.23
CA THR A 219 -3.36 6.87 -4.40
C THR A 219 -3.19 8.24 -3.76
N ARG A 220 -3.48 9.28 -4.51
CA ARG A 220 -3.58 10.66 -4.04
C ARG A 220 -5.03 10.93 -3.70
N VAL A 221 -5.28 11.31 -2.46
CA VAL A 221 -6.61 11.59 -1.96
C VAL A 221 -6.69 13.08 -1.65
N HIS A 222 -7.59 13.76 -2.34
CA HIS A 222 -7.97 15.13 -2.04
C HIS A 222 -9.10 15.10 -1.01
N TYR A 223 -8.98 15.92 0.00
CA TYR A 223 -9.96 16.04 1.07
C TYR A 223 -10.18 17.50 1.42
N SER A 224 -11.32 17.79 2.03
CA SER A 224 -11.66 19.10 2.56
C SER A 224 -12.00 18.97 4.04
N LEU A 225 -11.44 19.86 4.86
CA LEU A 225 -11.70 19.96 6.29
C LEU A 225 -12.11 21.38 6.64
N ASP A 226 -13.34 21.56 7.14
CA ASP A 226 -13.88 22.88 7.50
C ASP A 226 -13.72 23.93 6.36
N GLY A 227 -13.82 23.48 5.10
CA GLY A 227 -13.67 24.30 3.89
C GLY A 227 -12.23 24.51 3.42
N LEU A 228 -11.23 23.95 4.09
CA LEU A 228 -9.84 23.96 3.67
C LEU A 228 -9.48 22.67 2.93
N ASP A 229 -9.03 22.82 1.69
CA ASP A 229 -8.60 21.68 0.89
C ASP A 229 -7.19 21.23 1.25
N GLY A 230 -6.98 19.92 1.18
CA GLY A 230 -5.71 19.27 1.44
C GLY A 230 -5.52 18.04 0.57
N GLU A 231 -4.28 17.55 0.52
CA GLU A 231 -3.90 16.37 -0.25
C GLU A 231 -3.16 15.38 0.65
N LEU A 232 -3.47 14.09 0.50
CA LEU A 232 -2.79 12.99 1.16
C LEU A 232 -2.38 11.94 0.13
N THR A 233 -1.11 11.55 0.13
CA THR A 233 -0.65 10.39 -0.66
C THR A 233 -0.65 9.13 0.19
N VAL A 234 -1.52 8.19 -0.14
CA VAL A 234 -1.62 6.85 0.47
C VAL A 234 -0.85 5.85 -0.39
N ARG A 235 -0.01 5.02 0.22
CA ARG A 235 0.79 3.99 -0.45
C ARG A 235 0.43 2.60 0.08
N GLY A 236 0.50 1.58 -0.77
CA GLY A 236 0.29 0.19 -0.38
C GLY A 236 -0.83 -0.44 -1.19
N LEU A 237 -1.94 -0.78 -0.53
CA LEU A 237 -3.14 -1.29 -1.22
C LEU A 237 -4.00 -0.14 -1.76
N PRO A 238 -4.85 -0.39 -2.77
CA PRO A 238 -5.77 0.63 -3.28
C PRO A 238 -6.68 1.18 -2.18
N TYR A 239 -6.84 2.50 -2.16
CA TYR A 239 -7.72 3.17 -1.21
C TYR A 239 -9.18 2.79 -1.47
N THR A 240 -9.86 2.27 -0.44
CA THR A 240 -11.24 1.79 -0.49
C THR A 240 -12.09 2.44 0.60
N LEU A 241 -12.21 3.77 0.55
CA LEU A 241 -13.04 4.57 1.48
C LEU A 241 -12.53 4.59 2.93
N GLY A 242 -11.21 4.56 3.15
CA GLY A 242 -10.64 4.70 4.49
C GLY A 242 -10.84 6.10 5.07
N VAL A 243 -11.14 6.23 6.37
CA VAL A 243 -11.27 7.56 6.98
C VAL A 243 -9.92 8.30 6.97
N ILE A 244 -9.97 9.59 6.61
CA ILE A 244 -8.82 10.49 6.67
C ILE A 244 -8.98 11.41 7.88
N LEU A 245 -7.95 11.43 8.72
CA LEU A 245 -7.84 12.35 9.84
C LEU A 245 -6.89 13.47 9.47
N ALA A 246 -7.41 14.69 9.39
CA ALA A 246 -6.62 15.89 9.12
C ALA A 246 -6.60 16.78 10.37
N SER A 247 -5.41 17.29 10.72
CA SER A 247 -5.24 18.17 11.87
C SER A 247 -5.89 19.53 11.63
N VAL A 248 -6.74 19.98 12.56
CA VAL A 248 -7.36 21.33 12.48
C VAL A 248 -6.31 22.45 12.60
N LYS A 249 -5.19 22.19 13.29
CA LYS A 249 -4.12 23.17 13.45
C LYS A 249 -3.31 23.36 12.17
N ASP A 250 -3.19 22.32 11.37
CA ASP A 250 -2.32 22.26 10.20
C ASP A 250 -2.90 21.23 9.23
N SER A 251 -3.69 21.70 8.27
CA SER A 251 -4.38 20.83 7.32
C SER A 251 -3.41 20.01 6.48
N SER A 252 -2.15 20.45 6.30
CA SER A 252 -1.13 19.67 5.59
C SER A 252 -0.76 18.35 6.28
N LYS A 253 -1.08 18.23 7.58
CA LYS A 253 -0.90 17.01 8.36
C LYS A 253 -2.19 16.22 8.38
N ALA A 254 -2.31 15.32 7.41
CA ALA A 254 -3.34 14.30 7.39
C ALA A 254 -2.74 12.90 7.37
N LEU A 255 -3.50 11.94 7.90
CA LEU A 255 -3.18 10.52 7.86
C LEU A 255 -4.45 9.72 7.61
N CYS A 256 -4.33 8.64 6.83
CA CYS A 256 -5.39 7.65 6.73
C CYS A 256 -5.37 6.76 7.98
N VAL A 257 -6.52 6.22 8.40
CA VAL A 257 -6.56 5.25 9.53
C VAL A 257 -5.61 4.07 9.30
N SER A 258 -5.40 3.67 8.04
CA SER A 258 -4.46 2.60 7.67
C SER A 258 -2.99 2.91 7.96
N ASP A 259 -2.61 4.18 8.11
CA ASP A 259 -1.22 4.59 8.37
C ASP A 259 -0.81 4.37 9.84
N PHE A 260 -1.78 4.07 10.70
CA PHE A 260 -1.54 3.73 12.10
C PHE A 260 -1.20 2.23 12.25
N PRO A 261 -0.12 1.90 12.99
CA PRO A 261 0.30 0.50 13.18
C PRO A 261 -0.62 -0.27 14.16
N TYR A 262 -1.64 0.38 14.69
CA TYR A 262 -2.66 -0.14 15.59
C TYR A 262 -4.04 0.29 15.10
N ASP A 263 -5.07 -0.37 15.59
CA ASP A 263 -6.45 -0.01 15.30
C ASP A 263 -6.87 1.16 16.19
N LEU A 264 -7.61 2.09 15.59
CA LEU A 264 -8.12 3.26 16.28
C LEU A 264 -9.52 2.94 16.77
N GLU A 265 -9.66 2.84 18.09
CA GLU A 265 -10.94 2.68 18.77
C GLU A 265 -11.26 3.95 19.55
N VAL A 266 -12.53 4.30 19.54
CA VAL A 266 -13.08 5.47 20.22
C VAL A 266 -14.04 4.99 21.30
N ASP A 267 -14.05 5.65 22.46
CA ASP A 267 -15.01 5.38 23.53
C ASP A 267 -16.37 6.07 23.28
N GLU A 268 -17.31 5.89 24.20
CA GLU A 268 -18.65 6.50 24.10
C GLU A 268 -18.62 8.03 24.11
N ASN A 269 -17.55 8.63 24.64
CA ASN A 269 -17.38 10.08 24.73
C ASN A 269 -16.70 10.67 23.47
N GLY A 270 -16.24 9.84 22.53
CA GLY A 270 -15.50 10.30 21.37
C GLY A 270 -13.98 10.39 21.59
N ASP A 271 -13.47 9.91 22.72
CA ASP A 271 -12.06 9.91 23.08
C ASP A 271 -11.35 8.59 22.69
N TRP A 272 -10.03 8.66 22.54
CA TRP A 272 -9.22 7.54 22.10
C TRP A 272 -9.08 6.45 23.18
N ARG A 273 -9.48 5.23 22.84
CA ARG A 273 -9.28 4.05 23.71
C ARG A 273 -7.87 3.48 23.51
N SER A 274 -7.15 3.22 24.59
CA SER A 274 -5.76 2.76 24.55
C SER A 274 -5.58 1.24 24.31
N THR A 275 -6.29 0.68 23.34
CA THR A 275 -6.20 -0.75 23.01
C THR A 275 -5.02 -0.99 22.06
N ILE A 276 -3.94 -1.54 22.61
CA ILE A 276 -2.74 -1.91 21.84
C ILE A 276 -2.48 -3.39 21.98
N GLY A 277 -2.32 -4.08 20.85
CA GLY A 277 -1.98 -5.50 20.84
C GLY A 277 -0.59 -5.78 21.42
N THR A 278 -0.44 -6.88 22.16
CA THR A 278 0.81 -7.31 22.81
C THR A 278 2.01 -7.39 21.85
N ARG A 279 1.77 -7.78 20.59
CA ARG A 279 2.83 -7.83 19.56
C ARG A 279 3.46 -6.46 19.30
N LEU A 280 2.67 -5.39 19.39
CA LEU A 280 3.20 -4.04 19.20
C LEU A 280 4.10 -3.63 20.37
N TRP A 281 3.73 -3.99 21.60
CA TRP A 281 4.56 -3.78 22.78
C TRP A 281 5.92 -4.45 22.67
N ILE A 282 5.97 -5.69 22.18
CA ILE A 282 7.24 -6.38 21.90
C ILE A 282 8.09 -5.57 20.93
N GLY A 283 7.47 -5.06 19.85
CA GLY A 283 8.15 -4.21 18.87
C GLY A 283 8.67 -2.90 19.47
N ILE A 284 7.90 -2.24 20.35
CA ILE A 284 8.29 -1.02 21.06
C ILE A 284 9.51 -1.29 21.96
N ILE A 285 9.46 -2.37 22.75
CA ILE A 285 10.56 -2.75 23.66
C ILE A 285 11.82 -3.08 22.85
N ALA A 286 11.70 -3.89 21.80
CA ALA A 286 12.82 -4.23 20.93
C ALA A 286 13.47 -2.99 20.30
N THR A 287 12.67 -2.06 19.79
CA THR A 287 13.19 -0.79 19.26
C THR A 287 13.85 0.05 20.34
N ALA A 288 13.23 0.20 21.52
CA ALA A 288 13.81 0.96 22.62
C ALA A 288 15.19 0.39 23.04
N THR A 289 15.32 -0.94 23.13
CA THR A 289 16.59 -1.62 23.45
C THR A 289 17.67 -1.34 22.39
N VAL A 290 17.33 -1.40 21.10
CA VAL A 290 18.30 -1.10 20.03
C VAL A 290 18.78 0.35 20.09
N TYR A 291 17.88 1.30 20.30
CA TYR A 291 18.29 2.71 20.44
C TYR A 291 19.13 2.95 21.69
N ALA A 292 18.78 2.32 22.82
CA ALA A 292 19.60 2.37 24.03
C ALA A 292 21.02 1.82 23.76
N ALA A 293 21.12 0.68 23.07
CA ALA A 293 22.41 0.10 22.69
C ALA A 293 23.22 1.03 21.76
N LEU A 294 22.57 1.69 20.79
CA LEU A 294 23.24 2.67 19.93
C LEU A 294 23.76 3.87 20.71
N VAL A 295 22.98 4.40 21.66
CA VAL A 295 23.40 5.52 22.51
C VAL A 295 24.56 5.13 23.43
N ILE A 296 24.48 3.95 24.07
CA ILE A 296 25.56 3.42 24.90
C ILE A 296 26.84 3.22 24.07
N GLY A 297 26.71 2.63 22.88
CA GLY A 297 27.82 2.44 21.95
C GLY A 297 28.44 3.77 21.50
N ALA A 298 27.60 4.79 21.20
CA ALA A 298 28.07 6.13 20.87
C ALA A 298 28.90 6.73 22.02
N ALA A 299 28.37 6.71 23.24
CA ALA A 299 29.02 7.27 24.42
C ALA A 299 30.35 6.55 24.72
N TRP A 300 30.32 5.22 24.74
CA TRP A 300 31.51 4.40 25.00
C TRP A 300 32.60 4.64 23.96
N THR A 301 32.27 4.54 22.68
CA THR A 301 33.26 4.66 21.60
C THR A 301 33.84 6.06 21.52
N THR A 302 33.03 7.10 21.77
CA THR A 302 33.53 8.49 21.89
C THR A 302 34.52 8.62 23.03
N SER A 303 34.19 8.05 24.21
CA SER A 303 35.07 8.12 25.38
C SER A 303 36.40 7.40 25.17
N VAL A 304 36.40 6.27 24.46
CA VAL A 304 37.59 5.43 24.28
C VAL A 304 38.44 5.83 23.06
N LEU A 305 37.87 6.46 22.03
CA LEU A 305 38.61 6.72 20.79
C LEU A 305 38.89 8.19 20.51
N TRP A 306 38.10 9.11 21.08
CA TRP A 306 38.26 10.55 20.85
C TRP A 306 38.80 11.30 22.07
N LEU A 307 38.58 10.79 23.29
CA LEU A 307 39.02 11.45 24.53
C LEU A 307 40.33 10.88 25.12
N THR A 308 40.86 9.79 24.57
CA THR A 308 42.18 9.22 24.89
C THR A 308 43.18 9.48 23.77
#